data_AF-A0A2A4MY28-F1
#
_entry.id   AF-A0A2A4MY28-F1
#
_cell.length_a   1.000
_cell.length_b   1.000
_cell.length_c   1.000
_cell.angle_alpha   90.00
_cell.angle_beta   90.00
_cell.angle_gamma   90.00
#
_symmetry.space_group_name_H-M   'P 1'
#
loop_
_entity.id
_entity.type
_entity.pdbx_description
1 polymer ?
#
loop_
_entity_poly.entity_id
_entity_poly.type
_entity_poly.pdbx_seq_one_letter_code
_entity_poly.pdbx_strand_id
1 'polypeptide(L)'
;MAAKAKLKRGEKVLFGIAGIFILVALVGYVALEGYRLTTKKQIFSNLTSFDLSENGNLGHRIFKGNRCSSCHRAFLSGTSMGGQTTLDGIGSRRSHDWLASFLADPEPVYRETYNAETFDHGLGKEAAYVAELGEDQIYAVATFLSELRSQQGASTSPLPPKGESVFIESMLSIWAPESWKEKYQDIRTKDFSGDTTAPAGGVGQGPDAKQ
;
A
#
# COMPACT_ATOMS: atom_id res chain seq x y z
N MET A 1 40.47 46.10 -18.21
CA MET A 1 39.99 45.31 -19.37
C MET A 1 40.48 43.87 -19.19
N ALA A 2 39.67 42.97 -18.63
CA ALA A 2 40.10 41.60 -18.37
C ALA A 2 40.18 40.81 -19.70
N ALA A 3 41.36 40.27 -20.01
CA ALA A 3 41.57 39.46 -21.21
C ALA A 3 40.69 38.22 -21.15
N LYS A 4 39.84 38.01 -22.17
CA LYS A 4 39.08 36.76 -22.32
C LYS A 4 40.08 35.62 -22.46
N ALA A 5 40.23 34.81 -21.41
CA ALA A 5 41.05 33.61 -21.45
C ALA A 5 40.55 32.71 -22.59
N LYS A 6 41.40 32.47 -23.59
CA LYS A 6 41.08 31.69 -24.78
C LYS A 6 41.11 30.22 -24.37
N LEU A 7 39.94 29.56 -24.38
CA LEU A 7 39.82 28.13 -24.03
C LEU A 7 40.86 27.29 -24.78
N LYS A 8 41.54 26.41 -24.04
CA LYS A 8 42.53 25.48 -24.62
C LYS A 8 41.81 24.45 -25.49
N ARG A 9 42.53 23.83 -26.43
CA ARG A 9 41.95 22.87 -27.39
C ARG A 9 41.23 21.71 -26.69
N GLY A 10 41.77 21.21 -25.57
CA GLY A 10 41.13 20.16 -24.76
C GLY A 10 39.83 20.61 -24.09
N GLU A 11 39.78 21.83 -23.54
CA GLU A 11 38.57 22.39 -22.92
C GLU A 11 37.46 22.60 -23.96
N LYS A 12 37.79 23.04 -25.17
CA LYS A 12 36.81 23.19 -26.26
C LYS A 12 36.18 21.87 -26.65
N VAL A 13 36.97 20.78 -26.71
CA VAL A 13 36.46 19.44 -27.00
C VAL A 13 35.58 18.95 -25.85
N LEU A 14 36.01 19.13 -24.60
CA LEU A 14 35.24 18.73 -23.41
C LEU A 14 33.89 19.45 -23.33
N PHE A 15 33.87 20.79 -23.46
CA PHE A 15 32.63 21.57 -23.41
C PHE A 15 31.74 21.32 -24.63
N GLY A 16 32.32 21.03 -25.80
CA GLY A 16 31.55 20.62 -26.98
C GLY A 16 30.81 19.31 -26.76
N ILE A 17 31.52 18.29 -26.26
CA ILE A 17 30.92 16.98 -25.94
C ILE A 17 29.86 17.12 -24.83
N ALA A 18 30.18 17.83 -23.74
CA ALA A 18 29.23 18.08 -22.66
C ALA A 18 27.98 18.83 -23.14
N GLY A 19 28.14 19.83 -24.01
CA GLY A 19 27.03 20.56 -24.62
C GLY A 19 26.13 19.67 -25.47
N ILE A 20 26.70 18.73 -26.22
CA ILE A 20 25.93 17.72 -26.97
C ILE A 20 25.13 16.83 -26.03
N PHE A 21 25.74 16.32 -24.95
CA PHE A 21 25.03 15.50 -23.97
C PHE A 21 23.87 16.25 -23.30
N ILE A 22 24.08 17.52 -22.92
CA ILE A 22 23.03 18.37 -22.35
C ILE A 22 21.90 18.56 -23.36
N LEU A 23 22.22 18.84 -24.62
CA LEU A 23 21.21 19.05 -25.66
C LEU A 23 20.40 17.77 -25.92
N VAL A 24 21.06 16.61 -25.99
CA VAL A 24 20.38 15.31 -26.13
C VAL A 24 19.49 15.02 -24.92
N ALA A 25 19.96 15.30 -23.71
CA ALA A 25 19.16 15.11 -22.50
C ALA A 25 17.92 16.02 -22.48
N LEU A 26 18.06 17.29 -22.87
CA LEU A 26 16.94 18.23 -22.95
C LEU A 26 15.91 17.80 -24.02
N VAL A 27 16.36 17.41 -25.21
CA VAL A 27 15.48 16.91 -26.27
C VAL A 27 14.78 15.62 -25.82
N GLY A 28 15.52 14.69 -25.21
CA GLY A 28 14.96 13.46 -24.66
C GLY A 28 13.90 13.72 -23.59
N TYR A 29 14.17 14.65 -22.66
CA TYR A 29 13.21 15.06 -21.63
C TYR A 29 11.94 15.65 -22.25
N VAL A 30 12.05 16.60 -23.17
CA VAL A 30 10.89 17.23 -23.84
C VAL A 30 10.10 16.19 -24.63
N ALA A 31 10.77 15.28 -25.34
CA ALA A 31 10.11 14.21 -26.08
C ALA A 31 9.36 13.24 -25.17
N LEU A 32 9.97 12.82 -24.06
CA LEU A 32 9.35 11.93 -23.07
C LEU A 32 8.18 12.61 -22.36
N GLU A 33 8.32 13.87 -21.96
CA GLU A 33 7.26 14.61 -21.30
C GLU A 33 6.09 14.88 -22.26
N GLY A 34 6.39 15.24 -23.51
CA GLY A 34 5.39 15.34 -24.57
C GLY A 34 4.66 14.02 -24.82
N TYR A 35 5.39 12.90 -24.85
CA TYR A 35 4.79 11.57 -24.94
C TYR A 35 3.90 11.24 -23.74
N ARG A 36 4.35 11.55 -22.53
CA ARG A 36 3.60 11.33 -21.28
C ARG A 36 2.30 12.12 -21.23
N LEU A 37 2.33 13.39 -21.64
CA LEU A 37 1.17 14.28 -21.64
C LEU A 37 0.14 13.96 -22.73
N THR A 38 0.59 13.39 -23.86
CA THR A 38 -0.29 13.09 -25.00
C THR A 38 -0.81 11.65 -25.01
N THR A 39 -0.12 10.72 -24.34
CA THR A 39 -0.49 9.32 -24.33
C THR A 39 -1.61 9.06 -23.32
N LYS A 40 -2.77 8.62 -23.82
CA LYS A 40 -3.91 8.16 -22.99
C LYS A 40 -3.72 6.77 -22.40
N LYS A 41 -2.70 6.03 -22.83
CA LYS A 41 -2.33 4.72 -22.26
C LYS A 41 -1.57 4.94 -20.96
N GLN A 42 -2.00 4.30 -19.88
CA GLN A 42 -1.22 4.32 -18.65
C GLN A 42 0.12 3.60 -18.91
N ILE A 43 1.23 4.34 -18.79
CA ILE A 43 2.59 3.82 -18.99
C ILE A 43 2.91 2.74 -17.95
N PHE A 44 2.29 2.82 -16.78
CA PHE A 44 2.32 1.81 -15.73
C PHE A 44 0.88 1.49 -15.31
N SER A 45 0.54 0.21 -15.15
CA SER A 45 -0.77 -0.20 -14.64
C SER A 45 -0.91 0.27 -13.18
N ASN A 46 -1.79 1.23 -12.92
CA ASN A 46 -2.13 1.59 -11.55
C ASN A 46 -3.23 0.65 -11.06
N LEU A 47 -2.83 -0.37 -10.30
CA LEU A 47 -3.75 -1.35 -9.70
C LEU A 47 -4.36 -0.85 -8.37
N THR A 48 -4.05 0.38 -7.96
CA THR A 48 -4.66 1.06 -6.82
C THR A 48 -5.49 2.24 -7.31
N SER A 49 -6.80 2.16 -7.18
CA SER A 49 -7.73 3.23 -7.55
C SER A 49 -8.40 3.77 -6.29
N PHE A 50 -8.36 5.09 -6.13
CA PHE A 50 -8.99 5.78 -5.01
C PHE A 50 -10.08 6.69 -5.56
N ASP A 51 -11.29 6.16 -5.68
CA ASP A 51 -12.47 6.95 -6.04
C ASP A 51 -13.23 7.24 -4.74
N LEU A 52 -12.94 8.39 -4.14
CA LEU A 52 -13.47 8.74 -2.83
C LEU A 52 -14.86 9.36 -2.97
N SER A 53 -15.82 8.88 -2.18
CA SER A 53 -17.10 9.55 -2.00
C SER A 53 -16.92 10.90 -1.30
N GLU A 54 -17.99 11.70 -1.21
CA GLU A 54 -17.96 12.94 -0.43
C GLU A 54 -17.57 12.68 1.04
N ASN A 55 -18.13 11.62 1.63
CA ASN A 55 -17.79 11.15 2.97
C ASN A 55 -16.35 10.61 3.05
N GLY A 56 -15.87 9.89 2.03
CA GLY A 56 -14.47 9.47 1.94
C GLY A 56 -13.51 10.66 1.91
N ASN A 57 -13.86 11.73 1.21
CA ASN A 57 -13.07 12.97 1.20
C ASN A 57 -13.08 13.68 2.56
N LEU A 58 -14.21 13.67 3.28
CA LEU A 58 -14.28 14.15 4.65
C LEU A 58 -13.39 13.31 5.58
N GLY A 59 -13.48 11.99 5.49
CA GLY A 59 -12.64 11.06 6.24
C GLY A 59 -11.15 11.28 6.00
N HIS A 60 -10.75 11.51 4.75
CA HIS A 60 -9.36 11.83 4.42
C HIS A 60 -8.89 13.16 5.07
N ARG A 61 -9.75 14.19 5.13
CA ARG A 61 -9.41 15.44 5.84
C ARG A 61 -9.21 15.19 7.34
N ILE A 62 -10.10 14.41 7.96
CA ILE A 62 -10.02 14.03 9.37
C ILE A 62 -8.75 13.21 9.63
N PHE A 63 -8.45 12.22 8.78
CA PHE A 63 -7.25 11.39 8.84
C PHE A 63 -5.97 12.24 8.86
N LYS A 64 -5.89 13.26 8.00
CA LYS A 64 -4.75 14.19 7.99
C LYS A 64 -4.72 15.13 9.19
N GLY A 65 -5.88 15.52 9.72
CA GLY A 65 -6.00 16.43 10.86
C GLY A 65 -5.67 15.76 12.21
N ASN A 66 -6.06 14.49 12.39
CA ASN A 66 -5.98 13.76 13.65
C ASN A 66 -4.73 12.89 13.77
N ARG A 67 -3.59 13.37 13.26
CA ARG A 67 -2.26 12.73 13.37
C ARG A 67 -2.17 11.28 12.87
N CYS A 68 -3.19 10.74 12.20
CA CYS A 68 -3.16 9.35 11.72
C CYS A 68 -1.95 9.11 10.80
N SER A 69 -1.54 10.12 10.03
CA SER A 69 -0.38 10.07 9.14
C SER A 69 0.99 10.07 9.85
N SER A 70 1.06 10.31 11.16
CA SER A 70 2.31 10.19 11.92
C SER A 70 2.75 8.74 12.07
N CYS A 71 1.78 7.83 12.17
CA CYS A 71 2.00 6.39 12.34
C CYS A 71 1.57 5.58 11.12
N HIS A 72 0.59 6.05 10.34
CA HIS A 72 0.08 5.35 9.16
C HIS A 72 0.42 6.04 7.84
N ARG A 73 0.49 5.24 6.78
CA ARG A 73 0.61 5.69 5.40
C ARG A 73 -0.70 5.45 4.65
N ALA A 74 -1.21 6.47 3.99
CA ALA A 74 -2.32 6.37 3.04
C ALA A 74 -2.04 7.26 1.83
N PHE A 75 -2.45 6.86 0.63
CA PHE A 75 -2.10 7.55 -0.62
C PHE A 75 -0.59 7.63 -0.86
N LEU A 76 0.18 6.63 -0.44
CA LEU A 76 1.65 6.67 -0.48
C LEU A 76 2.24 7.89 0.29
N SER A 77 1.46 8.50 1.18
CA SER A 77 1.82 9.69 1.98
C SER A 77 1.68 9.38 3.47
N GLY A 78 2.60 9.90 4.28
CA GLY A 78 2.75 9.56 5.70
C GLY A 78 4.05 8.83 5.99
N THR A 79 4.15 8.23 7.18
CA THR A 79 5.37 7.51 7.61
C THR A 79 5.58 6.21 6.83
N SER A 80 6.84 5.83 6.60
CA SER A 80 7.23 4.56 5.93
C SER A 80 7.65 3.46 6.90
N MET A 81 7.32 3.60 8.19
CA MET A 81 7.69 2.66 9.26
C MET A 81 6.94 1.32 9.14
N GLY A 82 7.35 0.44 8.22
CA GLY A 82 6.94 -0.98 8.18
C GLY A 82 5.65 -1.32 7.41
N GLY A 83 5.34 -2.62 7.29
CA GLY A 83 4.23 -3.15 6.47
C GLY A 83 2.84 -3.06 7.10
N GLN A 84 2.74 -2.85 8.42
CA GLN A 84 1.47 -2.73 9.15
C GLN A 84 1.00 -1.28 9.29
N THR A 85 1.84 -0.31 8.95
CA THR A 85 1.50 1.12 8.97
C THR A 85 0.87 1.57 7.66
N THR A 86 1.03 0.84 6.55
CA THR A 86 0.36 1.17 5.29
C THR A 86 -1.10 0.74 5.28
N LEU A 87 -1.99 1.72 5.16
CA LEU A 87 -3.43 1.54 5.02
C LEU A 87 -3.88 1.51 3.55
N ASP A 88 -2.97 1.72 2.60
CA ASP A 88 -3.24 1.48 1.18
C ASP A 88 -3.77 0.05 0.98
N GLY A 89 -4.94 -0.09 0.36
CA GLY A 89 -5.59 -1.39 0.13
C GLY A 89 -6.35 -1.97 1.34
N ILE A 90 -6.47 -1.25 2.47
CA ILE A 90 -7.19 -1.77 3.65
C ILE A 90 -8.67 -2.05 3.35
N GLY A 91 -9.31 -1.27 2.47
CA GLY A 91 -10.68 -1.50 2.03
C GLY A 91 -10.88 -2.77 1.18
N SER A 92 -9.79 -3.36 0.67
CA SER A 92 -9.83 -4.71 0.07
C SER A 92 -9.67 -5.84 1.11
N ARG A 93 -9.37 -5.51 2.36
CA ARG A 93 -9.12 -6.47 3.45
C ARG A 93 -10.17 -6.39 4.55
N ARG A 94 -10.79 -5.23 4.80
CA ARG A 94 -11.75 -5.01 5.89
C ARG A 94 -13.00 -4.31 5.36
N SER A 95 -14.17 -4.65 5.91
CA SER A 95 -15.41 -3.90 5.61
C SER A 95 -15.38 -2.51 6.23
N HIS A 96 -16.25 -1.66 5.70
CA HIS A 96 -16.67 -0.44 6.39
C HIS A 96 -17.09 -0.71 7.83
N ASP A 97 -17.99 -1.66 8.08
CA ASP A 97 -18.51 -1.96 9.42
C ASP A 97 -17.40 -2.40 10.40
N TRP A 98 -16.45 -3.23 9.94
CA TRP A 98 -15.31 -3.62 10.76
C TRP A 98 -14.43 -2.42 11.08
N LEU A 99 -14.17 -1.54 10.10
CA LEU A 99 -13.38 -0.33 10.28
C LEU A 99 -14.06 0.64 11.24
N ALA A 100 -15.37 0.86 11.11
CA ALA A 100 -16.14 1.71 12.00
C ALA A 100 -16.13 1.16 13.44
N SER A 101 -16.34 -0.15 13.60
CA SER A 101 -16.31 -0.82 14.90
C SER A 101 -14.91 -0.75 15.52
N PHE A 102 -13.86 -1.00 14.74
CA PHE A 102 -12.48 -0.91 15.20
C PHE A 102 -12.11 0.51 15.63
N LEU A 103 -12.53 1.54 14.88
CA LEU A 103 -12.25 2.92 15.26
C LEU A 103 -13.00 3.34 16.53
N ALA A 104 -14.21 2.81 16.75
CA ALA A 104 -14.99 3.09 17.94
C ALA A 104 -14.46 2.39 19.20
N ASP A 105 -14.12 1.10 19.09
CA ASP A 105 -13.57 0.32 20.20
C ASP A 105 -12.49 -0.67 19.71
N PRO A 106 -11.23 -0.22 19.57
CA PRO A 106 -10.19 -1.00 18.90
C PRO A 106 -9.85 -2.32 19.59
N GLU A 107 -9.83 -2.35 20.93
CA GLU A 107 -9.26 -3.46 21.69
C GLU A 107 -10.14 -4.72 21.66
N PRO A 108 -11.46 -4.65 21.90
CA PRO A 108 -12.33 -5.82 21.80
C PRO A 108 -12.44 -6.32 20.35
N VAL A 109 -12.56 -5.41 19.38
CA VAL A 109 -12.63 -5.77 17.95
C VAL A 109 -11.36 -6.50 17.52
N TYR A 110 -10.18 -6.01 17.91
CA TYR A 110 -8.92 -6.66 17.57
C TYR A 110 -8.74 -8.00 18.28
N ARG A 111 -9.15 -8.10 19.56
CA ARG A 111 -9.09 -9.35 20.32
C ARG A 111 -10.02 -10.42 19.77
N GLU A 112 -11.24 -10.06 19.40
CA GLU A 112 -12.17 -10.97 18.75
C GLU A 112 -11.62 -11.45 17.40
N THR A 113 -11.05 -10.53 16.63
CA THR A 113 -10.56 -10.82 15.28
C THR A 113 -9.28 -11.68 15.28
N TYR A 114 -8.31 -11.41 16.16
CA TYR A 114 -6.98 -12.03 16.10
C TYR A 114 -6.54 -12.76 17.37
N ASN A 115 -7.36 -12.80 18.41
CA ASN A 115 -7.00 -13.31 19.73
C ASN A 115 -5.71 -12.65 20.29
N ALA A 116 -5.58 -11.34 20.07
CA ALA A 116 -4.42 -10.54 20.43
C ALA A 116 -4.83 -9.12 20.88
N GLU A 117 -3.89 -8.38 21.45
CA GLU A 117 -4.09 -6.99 21.86
C GLU A 117 -3.58 -6.02 20.79
N THR A 118 -4.16 -4.82 20.74
CA THR A 118 -3.67 -3.79 19.81
C THR A 118 -2.29 -3.31 20.24
N PHE A 119 -1.44 -2.87 19.30
CA PHE A 119 -0.16 -2.29 19.67
C PHE A 119 -0.34 -0.85 20.21
N ASP A 120 -1.06 0.00 19.48
CA ASP A 120 -1.17 1.45 19.79
C ASP A 120 -2.59 1.98 20.08
N HIS A 121 -3.67 1.22 19.86
CA HIS A 121 -5.03 1.78 19.79
C HIS A 121 -5.92 1.58 21.04
N GLY A 122 -5.45 0.84 22.05
CA GLY A 122 -6.15 0.65 23.32
C GLY A 122 -5.92 1.74 24.37
N LEU A 123 -6.67 1.68 25.47
CA LEU A 123 -6.55 2.62 26.59
C LEU A 123 -5.10 2.71 27.12
N GLY A 124 -4.59 3.95 27.24
CA GLY A 124 -3.23 4.23 27.70
C GLY A 124 -2.13 4.05 26.65
N LYS A 125 -2.47 3.75 25.39
CA LYS A 125 -1.53 3.66 24.26
C LYS A 125 -1.54 4.95 23.42
N GLU A 126 -0.54 5.13 22.54
CA GLU A 126 -0.33 6.40 21.80
C GLU A 126 -1.55 6.83 20.97
N ALA A 127 -2.26 5.88 20.37
CA ALA A 127 -3.42 6.12 19.52
C ALA A 127 -4.77 5.89 20.22
N ALA A 128 -4.82 5.94 21.57
CA ALA A 128 -6.08 5.82 22.32
C ALA A 128 -7.13 6.88 21.92
N TYR A 129 -6.69 8.05 21.44
CA TYR A 129 -7.55 9.13 20.95
C TYR A 129 -8.45 8.75 19.77
N VAL A 130 -8.14 7.65 19.07
CA VAL A 130 -8.97 7.17 17.95
C VAL A 130 -10.38 6.79 18.43
N ALA A 131 -10.49 6.17 19.61
CA ALA A 131 -11.77 5.83 20.22
C ALA A 131 -12.52 7.07 20.79
N GLU A 132 -11.87 8.23 20.85
CA GLU A 132 -12.45 9.50 21.31
C GLU A 132 -13.06 10.32 20.15
N LEU A 133 -12.92 9.86 18.91
CA LEU A 133 -13.51 10.51 17.75
C LEU A 133 -15.05 10.48 17.83
N GLY A 134 -15.70 11.53 17.34
CA GLY A 134 -17.16 11.55 17.25
C GLY A 134 -17.68 10.52 16.25
N GLU A 135 -18.91 10.02 16.45
CA GLU A 135 -19.50 9.00 15.58
C GLU A 135 -19.48 9.37 14.09
N ASP A 136 -19.80 10.64 13.76
CA ASP A 136 -19.72 11.15 12.39
C ASP A 136 -18.29 11.12 11.82
N GLN A 137 -17.29 11.38 12.67
CA GLN A 137 -15.88 11.34 12.27
C GLN A 137 -15.42 9.91 12.06
N ILE A 138 -15.82 8.99 12.95
CA ILE A 138 -15.57 7.55 12.82
C ILE A 138 -16.16 7.04 11.51
N TYR A 139 -17.43 7.37 11.23
CA TYR A 139 -18.09 6.96 10.00
C TYR A 139 -17.34 7.47 8.76
N ALA A 140 -16.99 8.76 8.73
CA ALA A 140 -16.28 9.36 7.61
C ALA A 140 -14.90 8.72 7.40
N VAL A 141 -14.13 8.50 8.47
CA VAL A 141 -12.81 7.84 8.40
C VAL A 141 -12.95 6.38 7.99
N ALA A 142 -13.93 5.64 8.49
CA ALA A 142 -14.23 4.28 8.06
C ALA A 142 -14.58 4.23 6.57
N THR A 143 -15.39 5.17 6.07
CA THR A 143 -15.68 5.32 4.63
C THR A 143 -14.41 5.53 3.83
N PHE A 144 -13.60 6.50 4.24
CA PHE A 144 -12.30 6.76 3.60
C PHE A 144 -11.43 5.50 3.52
N LEU A 145 -11.24 4.79 4.64
CA LEU A 145 -10.42 3.59 4.70
C LEU A 145 -11.00 2.43 3.86
N SER A 146 -12.33 2.26 3.87
CA SER A 146 -13.01 1.23 3.08
C SER A 146 -12.92 1.46 1.56
N GLU A 147 -12.75 2.72 1.15
CA GLU A 147 -12.57 3.12 -0.25
C GLU A 147 -11.10 3.01 -0.71
N LEU A 148 -10.15 2.80 0.21
CA LEU A 148 -8.75 2.48 -0.12
C LEU A 148 -8.65 1.04 -0.64
N ARG A 149 -9.10 0.81 -1.88
CA ARG A 149 -9.15 -0.52 -2.50
C ARG A 149 -7.97 -0.76 -3.45
N SER A 150 -7.55 -2.01 -3.49
CA SER A 150 -6.53 -2.53 -4.40
C SER A 150 -7.14 -3.57 -5.32
N GLN A 151 -6.83 -3.46 -6.61
CA GLN A 151 -7.18 -4.45 -7.62
C GLN A 151 -6.28 -5.69 -7.50
N GLN A 152 -6.74 -6.80 -8.05
CA GLN A 152 -6.00 -8.06 -8.05
C GLN A 152 -4.60 -7.89 -8.66
N GLY A 153 -3.58 -8.41 -8.00
CA GLY A 153 -2.18 -8.31 -8.43
C GLY A 153 -1.46 -7.02 -8.03
N ALA A 154 -2.13 -6.07 -7.36
CA ALA A 154 -1.42 -5.00 -6.66
C ALA A 154 -0.61 -5.60 -5.50
N SER A 155 0.50 -4.95 -5.10
CA SER A 155 1.30 -5.37 -3.94
C SER A 155 0.53 -5.34 -2.62
N THR A 156 -0.53 -4.53 -2.56
CA THR A 156 -1.46 -4.40 -1.43
C THR A 156 -2.74 -5.22 -1.60
N SER A 157 -2.86 -5.98 -2.69
CA SER A 157 -4.02 -6.85 -2.94
C SER A 157 -3.90 -8.15 -2.13
N PRO A 158 -4.99 -8.65 -1.53
CA PRO A 158 -4.99 -10.00 -0.96
C PRO A 158 -4.87 -11.08 -2.04
N LEU A 159 -5.22 -10.75 -3.29
CA LEU A 159 -5.22 -11.70 -4.40
C LEU A 159 -3.98 -11.55 -5.29
N PRO A 160 -3.34 -12.68 -5.66
CA PRO A 160 -2.23 -12.66 -6.61
C PRO A 160 -2.70 -12.21 -7.99
N PRO A 161 -1.80 -11.75 -8.87
CA PRO A 161 -2.14 -11.43 -10.25
C PRO A 161 -2.91 -12.55 -10.94
N LYS A 162 -3.83 -12.21 -11.84
CA LYS A 162 -4.60 -13.20 -12.60
C LYS A 162 -3.67 -14.06 -13.45
N GLY A 163 -3.91 -15.36 -13.45
CA GLY A 163 -3.19 -16.34 -14.27
C GLY A 163 -2.39 -17.34 -13.44
N GLU A 164 -1.92 -18.39 -14.10
CA GLU A 164 -1.02 -19.38 -13.53
C GLU A 164 0.42 -19.00 -13.80
N SER A 165 1.30 -19.18 -12.81
CA SER A 165 2.73 -18.98 -12.98
C SER A 165 3.39 -20.35 -13.07
N VAL A 166 3.90 -20.68 -14.25
CA VAL A 166 4.64 -21.94 -14.51
C VAL A 166 5.77 -22.12 -13.50
N PHE A 167 6.42 -21.01 -13.11
CA PHE A 167 7.45 -21.03 -12.07
C PHE A 167 6.90 -21.44 -10.70
N ILE A 168 5.79 -20.84 -10.24
CA ILE A 168 5.19 -21.15 -8.94
C ILE A 168 4.72 -22.60 -8.91
N GLU A 169 4.05 -23.07 -9.97
CA GLU A 169 3.61 -24.46 -10.08
C GLU A 169 4.79 -25.44 -10.04
N SER A 170 5.87 -25.12 -10.75
CA SER A 170 7.10 -25.93 -10.72
C SER A 170 7.70 -25.98 -9.31
N MET A 171 7.77 -24.85 -8.61
CA MET A 171 8.30 -24.80 -7.24
C MET A 171 7.42 -25.57 -6.26
N LEU A 172 6.09 -25.44 -6.35
CA LEU A 172 5.16 -26.21 -5.53
C LEU A 172 5.30 -27.71 -5.80
N SER A 173 5.43 -28.12 -7.07
CA SER A 173 5.60 -29.55 -7.40
C SER A 173 6.91 -30.16 -6.89
N ILE A 174 7.99 -29.39 -6.81
CA ILE A 174 9.31 -29.87 -6.39
C ILE A 174 9.44 -29.88 -4.86
N TRP A 175 8.90 -28.84 -4.20
CA TRP A 175 9.21 -28.56 -2.79
C TRP A 175 8.01 -28.70 -1.84
N ALA A 176 6.76 -28.61 -2.31
CA ALA A 176 5.60 -28.72 -1.45
C ALA A 176 5.17 -30.19 -1.33
N PRO A 177 5.15 -30.78 -0.12
CA PRO A 177 4.64 -32.12 0.07
C PRO A 177 3.13 -32.18 -0.19
N GLU A 178 2.62 -33.32 -0.66
CA GLU A 178 1.22 -33.41 -1.09
C GLU A 178 0.20 -33.16 0.03
N SER A 179 0.56 -33.46 1.27
CA SER A 179 -0.27 -33.15 2.44
C SER A 179 -0.58 -31.66 2.61
N TRP A 180 0.18 -30.76 1.96
CA TRP A 180 -0.12 -29.33 1.98
C TRP A 180 -1.32 -28.96 1.12
N LYS A 181 -1.59 -29.70 0.04
CA LYS A 181 -2.78 -29.45 -0.79
C LYS A 181 -4.08 -29.79 -0.05
N GLU A 182 -4.00 -30.72 0.91
CA GLU A 182 -5.11 -31.08 1.79
C GLU A 182 -5.28 -30.06 2.94
N LYS A 183 -4.16 -29.53 3.46
CA LYS A 183 -4.16 -28.63 4.61
C LYS A 183 -4.45 -27.17 4.26
N TYR A 184 -3.98 -26.70 3.10
CA TYR A 184 -4.05 -25.29 2.71
C TYR A 184 -4.85 -25.12 1.43
N GLN A 185 -5.86 -24.24 1.49
CA GLN A 185 -6.65 -23.86 0.34
C GLN A 185 -5.84 -22.95 -0.59
N ASP A 186 -5.96 -23.16 -1.90
CA ASP A 186 -5.38 -22.26 -2.89
C ASP A 186 -6.04 -20.87 -2.81
N ILE A 187 -5.23 -19.85 -2.52
CA ILE A 187 -5.69 -18.47 -2.40
C ILE A 187 -6.28 -17.92 -3.70
N ARG A 188 -5.97 -18.53 -4.86
CA ARG A 188 -6.51 -18.12 -6.16
C ARG A 188 -7.99 -18.51 -6.32
N THR A 189 -8.44 -19.52 -5.59
CA THR A 189 -9.81 -20.04 -5.65
C THR A 189 -10.64 -19.64 -4.43
N LYS A 190 -10.01 -19.04 -3.40
CA LYS A 190 -10.72 -18.50 -2.24
C LYS A 190 -11.54 -17.27 -2.64
N ASP A 191 -12.81 -17.26 -2.27
CA ASP A 191 -13.68 -16.10 -2.37
C ASP A 191 -13.39 -15.13 -1.21
N PHE A 192 -12.94 -13.92 -1.54
CA PHE A 192 -12.65 -12.86 -0.57
C PHE A 192 -13.78 -11.82 -0.47
N SER A 193 -14.87 -11.97 -1.23
CA SER A 193 -15.97 -11.00 -1.24
C SER A 193 -16.83 -11.02 0.03
N GLY A 194 -16.84 -12.14 0.76
CA GLY A 194 -17.58 -12.30 2.02
C GLY A 194 -16.74 -12.16 3.31
N ASP A 195 -15.41 -12.12 3.21
CA ASP A 195 -14.49 -12.23 4.36
C ASP A 195 -14.15 -10.83 4.94
N THR A 196 -15.19 -10.12 5.36
CA THR A 196 -15.09 -8.76 5.90
C THR A 196 -14.85 -8.71 7.42
N THR A 197 -14.88 -9.86 8.10
CA THR A 197 -14.61 -10.05 9.53
C THR A 197 -13.26 -10.72 9.83
N ALA A 198 -12.40 -10.90 8.83
CA ALA A 198 -11.34 -11.92 8.79
C ALA A 198 -10.55 -12.17 10.09
N PRO A 199 -10.18 -13.43 10.33
CA PRO A 199 -8.76 -13.76 10.31
C PRO A 199 -8.44 -14.78 9.20
N ALA A 200 -7.63 -14.35 8.23
CA ALA A 200 -6.93 -15.26 7.34
C ALA A 200 -5.68 -15.78 8.06
N GLY A 201 -5.71 -17.06 8.45
CA GLY A 201 -4.53 -17.82 8.84
C GLY A 201 -4.17 -17.67 10.32
N GLY A 202 -4.51 -18.69 11.11
CA GLY A 202 -3.83 -18.92 12.37
C GLY A 202 -2.33 -18.91 12.12
N VAL A 203 -1.64 -17.95 12.73
CA VAL A 203 -0.21 -18.02 12.96
C VAL A 203 0.03 -19.38 13.58
N GLY A 204 0.72 -20.25 12.85
CA GLY A 204 1.06 -21.57 13.34
C GLY A 204 1.69 -21.42 14.71
N GLN A 205 1.03 -21.97 15.72
CA GLN A 205 1.71 -22.44 16.92
C GLN A 205 2.85 -23.31 16.41
N GLY A 206 4.07 -22.77 16.46
CA GLY A 206 5.26 -23.60 16.36
C GLY A 206 5.15 -24.65 17.45
N PRO A 207 5.49 -25.92 17.18
CA PRO A 207 5.53 -26.90 18.25
C PRO A 207 6.56 -26.43 19.29
N ASP A 208 6.06 -26.15 20.48
CA ASP A 208 6.84 -26.27 21.71
C ASP A 208 7.47 -27.67 21.72
N ALA A 209 8.77 -27.71 21.49
CA ALA A 209 9.62 -28.86 21.79
C ALA A 209 10.94 -28.34 22.35
N LYS A 210 10.92 -27.98 23.63
CA LYS A 210 12.11 -28.06 24.48
C LYS A 210 11.85 -29.07 25.60
N GLN A 211 12.77 -30.02 25.66
CA GLN A 211 13.07 -31.06 26.65
C GLN A 211 12.55 -32.45 26.32
#